data_AF-A0A3C1KYJ1-F1
#
_entry.id   AF-A0A3C1KYJ1-F1
#
_cell.length_a   1.000
_cell.length_b   1.000
_cell.length_c   1.000
_cell.angle_alpha   90.00
_cell.angle_beta   90.00
_cell.angle_gamma   90.00
#
_symmetry.space_group_name_H-M   'P 1'
#
loop_
_entity.id
_entity.type
_entity.pdbx_description
1 polymer ?
#
loop_
_entity_poly.entity_id
_entity_poly.type
_entity_poly.pdbx_seq_one_letter_code
_entity_poly.pdbx_strand_id
1 'polypeptide(L)'
;MRMWTLGLLIALMTTCGGETDGASSTSDVTSAADTQPAAKDQCQGADDMAWLKSDQASGQSGRDLAREAAGDCGLGCLNHPAPDQCAIKCMLQDKGVVLSNGCAGCYGGIVLCSIANCLPKCIDDAQAQVCKDCQEDKGCNDIFYDCTGPLD
;
A
#
# COMPACT_ATOMS: atom_id res chain seq x y z
N MET A 1 -56.36 10.18 -17.87
CA MET A 1 -55.18 9.32 -18.08
C MET A 1 -55.33 8.12 -17.14
N ARG A 2 -55.36 6.90 -17.72
CA ARG A 2 -55.60 5.57 -17.10
C ARG A 2 -54.45 5.20 -16.14
N MET A 3 -54.69 4.83 -14.88
CA MET A 3 -54.98 3.50 -14.28
C MET A 3 -53.84 2.45 -14.28
N TRP A 4 -53.42 2.08 -13.05
CA TRP A 4 -52.97 0.76 -12.52
C TRP A 4 -51.56 0.27 -12.96
N THR A 5 -50.73 -0.39 -12.14
CA THR A 5 -50.96 -1.67 -11.42
C THR A 5 -49.96 -1.94 -10.28
N LEU A 6 -50.44 -2.53 -9.18
CA LEU A 6 -49.71 -3.44 -8.29
C LEU A 6 -49.39 -4.78 -9.00
N GLY A 7 -48.28 -5.43 -8.64
CA GLY A 7 -47.97 -6.85 -8.86
C GLY A 7 -46.54 -7.13 -8.37
N LEU A 8 -46.31 -7.73 -7.20
CA LEU A 8 -46.51 -9.12 -6.75
C LEU A 8 -45.70 -10.17 -7.54
N LEU A 9 -44.69 -10.71 -6.85
CA LEU A 9 -44.07 -12.05 -6.95
C LEU A 9 -43.46 -12.49 -8.29
N ILE A 10 -42.21 -12.98 -8.24
CA ILE A 10 -41.86 -14.38 -8.54
C ILE A 10 -40.39 -14.61 -8.14
N ALA A 11 -40.19 -15.51 -7.18
CA ALA A 11 -38.92 -16.16 -6.94
C ALA A 11 -38.68 -17.20 -8.05
N LEU A 12 -37.55 -17.11 -8.74
CA LEU A 12 -37.07 -18.15 -9.65
C LEU A 12 -35.77 -18.70 -9.10
N MET A 13 -35.89 -19.83 -8.40
CA MET A 13 -34.83 -20.82 -8.24
C MET A 13 -34.49 -21.34 -9.64
N THR A 14 -33.26 -21.16 -10.11
CA THR A 14 -32.79 -21.70 -11.39
C THR A 14 -31.43 -22.34 -11.18
N THR A 15 -31.48 -23.67 -10.98
CA THR A 15 -30.55 -24.72 -11.46
C THR A 15 -29.05 -24.39 -11.54
N CYS A 16 -28.28 -24.99 -10.63
CA CYS A 16 -26.85 -25.29 -10.83
C CYS A 16 -26.70 -26.31 -11.98
N GLY A 17 -25.89 -25.96 -12.98
CA GLY A 17 -25.43 -26.89 -14.01
C GLY A 17 -24.34 -26.28 -14.88
N GLY A 18 -23.10 -26.71 -14.65
CA GLY A 18 -22.06 -26.90 -15.68
C GLY A 18 -21.23 -25.70 -16.14
N GLU A 19 -20.06 -25.55 -15.50
CA GLU A 19 -18.72 -25.41 -16.10
C GLU A 19 -18.45 -24.27 -17.11
N THR A 20 -17.72 -23.24 -16.67
CA THR A 20 -16.57 -22.68 -17.39
C THR A 20 -15.61 -22.03 -16.40
N ASP A 21 -14.34 -22.38 -16.54
CA ASP A 21 -13.18 -21.90 -15.80
C ASP A 21 -13.08 -20.38 -15.77
N GLY A 22 -12.74 -19.83 -14.61
CA GLY A 22 -12.47 -18.41 -14.46
C GLY A 22 -12.32 -18.03 -13.00
N ALA A 23 -11.06 -17.87 -12.58
CA ALA A 23 -10.67 -17.42 -11.26
C ALA A 23 -11.56 -16.26 -10.78
N SER A 24 -12.37 -16.53 -9.75
CA SER A 24 -13.08 -15.49 -9.01
C SER A 24 -12.46 -15.38 -7.65
N SER A 25 -11.77 -14.26 -7.47
CA SER A 25 -11.13 -13.78 -6.26
C SER A 25 -12.04 -13.98 -5.05
N THR A 26 -11.57 -14.78 -4.10
CA THR A 26 -12.08 -14.72 -2.74
C THR A 26 -11.68 -13.37 -2.16
N SER A 27 -12.65 -12.46 -2.10
CA SER A 27 -12.57 -11.28 -1.24
C SER A 27 -12.73 -11.75 0.20
N ASP A 28 -11.65 -12.25 0.77
CA ASP A 28 -11.52 -12.44 2.21
C ASP A 28 -10.69 -11.27 2.74
N VAL A 29 -11.38 -10.18 3.10
CA VAL A 29 -10.81 -9.20 4.04
C VAL A 29 -10.81 -9.87 5.41
N THR A 30 -9.78 -10.67 5.66
CA THR A 30 -9.45 -11.10 7.02
C THR A 30 -8.37 -10.17 7.54
N SER A 31 -8.78 -9.24 8.40
CA SER A 31 -7.87 -8.60 9.34
C SER A 31 -7.43 -9.64 10.37
N ALA A 32 -6.21 -10.13 10.19
CA ALA A 32 -5.36 -10.64 11.25
C ALA A 32 -3.92 -10.26 10.87
N ALA A 33 -3.08 -10.06 11.88
CA ALA A 33 -1.69 -9.67 11.75
C ALA A 33 -0.86 -10.80 11.12
N ASP A 34 -1.08 -11.07 9.84
CA ASP A 34 -0.25 -11.94 9.04
C ASP A 34 0.89 -11.10 8.47
N THR A 35 2.10 -11.40 8.94
CA THR A 35 3.33 -11.19 8.19
C THR A 35 3.24 -12.04 6.91
N GLN A 36 2.34 -11.67 5.99
CA GLN A 36 2.39 -12.15 4.63
C GLN A 36 3.66 -11.54 4.04
N PRO A 37 4.59 -12.34 3.47
CA PRO A 37 5.63 -11.76 2.66
C PRO A 37 4.92 -10.87 1.65
N ALA A 38 5.25 -9.59 1.66
CA ALA A 38 4.66 -8.67 0.72
C ALA A 38 4.88 -9.30 -0.66
N ALA A 39 3.80 -9.41 -1.45
CA ALA A 39 3.90 -9.97 -2.78
C ALA A 39 5.07 -9.27 -3.50
N LYS A 40 5.86 -9.99 -4.28
CA LYS A 40 7.06 -9.42 -4.90
C LYS A 40 6.70 -8.51 -6.07
N ASP A 41 7.61 -7.62 -6.45
CA ASP A 41 7.50 -6.81 -7.66
C ASP A 41 6.24 -5.91 -7.71
N GLN A 42 5.75 -5.44 -6.57
CA GLN A 42 4.49 -4.67 -6.51
C GLN A 42 4.58 -3.30 -7.16
N CYS A 43 5.78 -2.75 -7.27
CA CYS A 43 6.00 -1.45 -7.92
C CYS A 43 6.33 -1.57 -9.41
N GLN A 44 6.34 -2.79 -9.97
CA GLN A 44 6.68 -3.02 -11.37
C GLN A 44 5.53 -2.72 -12.35
N GLY A 45 4.38 -2.26 -11.84
CA GLY A 45 3.29 -1.78 -12.68
C GLY A 45 3.71 -0.61 -13.57
N ALA A 46 3.20 -0.53 -14.79
CA ALA A 46 3.57 0.53 -15.74
C ALA A 46 3.29 1.93 -15.18
N ASP A 47 2.14 2.12 -14.52
CA ASP A 47 1.76 3.40 -13.91
C ASP A 47 2.63 3.73 -12.70
N ASP A 48 2.94 2.73 -11.86
CA ASP A 48 3.83 2.89 -10.70
C ASP A 48 5.23 3.32 -11.14
N MET A 49 5.81 2.61 -12.11
CA MET A 49 7.14 2.93 -12.63
C MET A 49 7.18 4.26 -13.36
N ALA A 50 6.12 4.61 -14.10
CA ALA A 50 6.03 5.92 -14.76
C ALA A 50 6.00 7.05 -13.73
N TRP A 51 5.20 6.90 -12.66
CA TRP A 51 5.12 7.93 -11.62
C TRP A 51 6.40 8.02 -10.79
N LEU A 52 6.95 6.89 -10.33
CA LEU A 52 8.18 6.83 -9.55
C LEU A 52 9.36 7.49 -10.27
N LYS A 53 9.47 7.30 -11.59
CA LYS A 53 10.54 7.88 -12.42
C LYS A 53 10.28 9.32 -12.86
N SER A 54 9.06 9.82 -12.72
CA SER A 54 8.70 11.16 -13.15
C SER A 54 9.18 12.23 -12.16
N ASP A 55 9.58 13.38 -12.70
CA ASP A 55 9.85 14.57 -11.89
C ASP A 55 8.54 15.14 -11.36
N GLN A 56 8.50 15.38 -10.05
CA GLN A 56 7.36 15.97 -9.38
C GLN A 56 7.48 17.49 -9.35
N ALA A 57 6.39 18.19 -9.04
CA ALA A 57 6.37 19.65 -8.95
C ALA A 57 7.36 20.21 -7.91
N SER A 58 7.81 19.41 -6.96
CA SER A 58 8.85 19.75 -5.98
C SER A 58 10.27 19.74 -6.56
N GLY A 59 10.47 19.26 -7.79
CA GLY A 59 11.79 19.05 -8.39
C GLY A 59 12.49 17.76 -7.93
N GLN A 60 11.80 16.93 -7.15
CA GLN A 60 12.25 15.59 -6.75
C GLN A 60 11.68 14.53 -7.69
N SER A 61 12.33 13.37 -7.78
CA SER A 61 11.72 12.21 -8.42
C SER A 61 10.53 11.71 -7.62
N GLY A 62 9.58 11.04 -8.28
CA GLY A 62 8.46 10.38 -7.59
C GLY A 62 8.95 9.38 -6.52
N ARG A 63 10.07 8.69 -6.77
CA ARG A 63 10.72 7.81 -5.79
C ARG A 63 11.12 8.55 -4.52
N ASP A 64 11.78 9.71 -4.65
CA ASP A 64 12.24 10.48 -3.52
C ASP A 64 11.04 11.04 -2.74
N LEU A 65 10.03 11.55 -3.45
CA LEU A 65 8.80 12.03 -2.84
C LEU A 65 8.07 10.91 -2.08
N ALA A 66 7.98 9.70 -2.64
CA ALA A 66 7.34 8.57 -1.96
C ALA A 66 8.12 8.12 -0.72
N ARG A 67 9.46 8.13 -0.74
CA ARG A 67 10.29 7.82 0.43
C ARG A 67 10.13 8.86 1.54
N GLU A 68 10.12 10.14 1.16
CA GLU A 68 9.87 11.25 2.08
C GLU A 68 8.47 11.13 2.70
N ALA A 69 7.45 10.96 1.86
CA ALA A 69 6.07 10.76 2.29
C ALA A 69 5.91 9.55 3.22
N ALA A 70 6.55 8.43 2.93
CA ALA A 70 6.52 7.25 3.81
C ALA A 70 7.12 7.55 5.19
N GLY A 71 8.23 8.28 5.25
CA GLY A 71 8.85 8.71 6.50
C GLY A 71 7.94 9.63 7.32
N ASP A 72 7.47 10.71 6.69
CA ASP A 72 6.59 11.69 7.31
C ASP A 72 5.28 11.08 7.80
N CYS A 73 4.62 10.31 6.93
CA CYS A 73 3.37 9.64 7.24
C CYS A 73 3.58 8.54 8.29
N GLY A 74 4.70 7.82 8.25
CA GLY A 74 5.06 6.83 9.27
C GLY A 74 5.19 7.45 10.66
N LEU A 75 5.89 8.58 10.77
CA LEU A 75 5.99 9.34 12.02
C LEU A 75 4.66 9.94 12.46
N GLY A 76 3.86 10.45 11.52
CA GLY A 76 2.51 10.95 11.79
C GLY A 76 1.55 9.87 12.30
N CYS A 77 1.82 8.60 11.98
CA CYS A 77 0.96 7.46 12.29
C CYS A 77 1.41 6.61 13.49
N LEU A 78 2.43 7.02 14.25
CA LEU A 78 2.98 6.22 15.36
C LEU A 78 1.96 5.81 16.43
N ASN A 79 0.95 6.66 16.67
CA ASN A 79 -0.09 6.40 17.67
C ASN A 79 -1.32 5.68 17.08
N HIS A 80 -1.29 5.33 15.79
CA HIS A 80 -2.38 4.60 15.14
C HIS A 80 -2.23 3.09 15.40
N PRO A 81 -3.33 2.35 15.66
CA PRO A 81 -3.28 0.91 15.91
C PRO A 81 -2.78 0.07 14.72
N ALA A 82 -2.79 0.64 13.52
CA ALA A 82 -2.23 0.08 12.28
C ALA A 82 -1.38 1.15 11.58
N PRO A 83 -0.12 1.38 12.02
CA PRO A 83 0.67 2.52 11.58
C PRO A 83 1.06 2.45 10.09
N ASP A 84 1.25 1.24 9.57
CA ASP A 84 1.49 0.95 8.16
C ASP A 84 0.29 1.38 7.28
N GLN A 85 -0.93 0.97 7.64
CA GLN A 85 -2.14 1.30 6.89
C GLN A 85 -2.48 2.78 6.98
N CYS A 86 -2.22 3.40 8.13
CA CYS A 86 -2.33 4.84 8.29
C CYS A 86 -1.31 5.56 7.38
N ALA A 87 -0.06 5.10 7.35
CA ALA A 87 0.98 5.70 6.53
C ALA A 87 0.67 5.57 5.04
N ILE A 88 0.23 4.39 4.57
CA ILE A 88 -0.20 4.15 3.19
C ILE A 88 -1.31 5.13 2.79
N LYS A 89 -2.34 5.29 3.63
CA LYS A 89 -3.42 6.24 3.36
C LYS A 89 -2.91 7.68 3.30
N CYS A 90 -2.09 8.10 4.25
CA CYS A 90 -1.50 9.43 4.27
C CYS A 90 -0.64 9.70 3.02
N MET A 91 0.15 8.71 2.56
CA MET A 91 0.93 8.84 1.32
C MET A 91 0.02 9.11 0.12
N LEU A 92 -0.99 8.25 -0.06
CA LEU A 92 -1.87 8.27 -1.23
C LEU A 92 -2.86 9.45 -1.24
N GLN A 93 -3.31 9.89 -0.06
CA GLN A 93 -4.39 10.87 0.08
C GLN A 93 -3.89 12.26 0.47
N ASP A 94 -2.88 12.36 1.34
CA ASP A 94 -2.45 13.62 1.94
C ASP A 94 -1.15 14.16 1.33
N LYS A 95 -0.26 13.27 0.90
CA LYS A 95 1.04 13.63 0.29
C LYS A 95 1.04 13.61 -1.24
N GLY A 96 -0.07 13.23 -1.86
CA GLY A 96 -0.23 13.23 -3.32
C GLY A 96 0.63 12.19 -4.04
N VAL A 97 1.03 11.12 -3.35
CA VAL A 97 1.72 9.99 -3.97
C VAL A 97 0.72 9.20 -4.82
N VAL A 98 1.08 8.93 -6.08
CA VAL A 98 0.22 8.15 -6.99
C VAL A 98 0.88 6.81 -7.26
N LEU A 99 0.52 5.83 -6.45
CA LEU A 99 0.97 4.45 -6.56
C LEU A 99 -0.22 3.50 -6.42
N SER A 100 -0.10 2.32 -7.00
CA SER A 100 -0.99 1.19 -6.76
C SER A 100 -0.95 0.82 -5.27
N ASN A 101 -2.05 0.22 -4.79
CA ASN A 101 -2.12 -0.23 -3.40
C ASN A 101 -1.03 -1.26 -3.06
N GLY A 102 -0.63 -2.09 -4.03
CA GLY A 102 0.47 -3.04 -3.86
C GLY A 102 1.79 -2.32 -3.63
N CYS A 103 2.14 -1.38 -4.51
CA CYS A 103 3.39 -0.63 -4.40
C CYS A 103 3.43 0.23 -3.13
N ALA A 104 2.33 0.93 -2.82
CA ALA A 104 2.19 1.68 -1.57
C ALA A 104 2.33 0.78 -0.34
N GLY A 105 1.84 -0.47 -0.43
CA GLY A 105 2.03 -1.51 0.59
C GLY A 105 3.50 -1.77 0.92
N CYS A 106 4.40 -1.76 -0.06
CA CYS A 106 5.84 -1.89 0.18
C CYS A 106 6.39 -0.75 1.05
N TYR A 107 5.93 0.48 0.81
CA TYR A 107 6.28 1.64 1.63
C TYR A 107 5.69 1.53 3.05
N GLY A 108 4.48 1.00 3.21
CA GLY A 108 3.92 0.67 4.52
C GLY A 108 4.77 -0.38 5.27
N GLY A 109 5.31 -1.37 4.56
CA GLY A 109 6.16 -2.42 5.12
C GLY A 109 7.47 -1.89 5.70
N ILE A 110 8.19 -1.03 4.97
CA ILE A 110 9.41 -0.40 5.49
C ILE A 110 9.11 0.54 6.66
N VAL A 111 7.98 1.25 6.63
CA VAL A 111 7.51 2.07 7.76
C VAL A 111 7.30 1.21 8.99
N LEU A 112 6.58 0.09 8.87
CA LEU A 112 6.33 -0.82 9.99
C LEU A 112 7.65 -1.38 10.57
N CYS A 113 8.57 -1.81 9.70
CA CYS A 113 9.88 -2.30 10.13
C CYS A 113 10.69 -1.21 10.86
N SER A 114 10.68 0.01 10.32
CA SER A 114 11.38 1.15 10.90
C SER A 114 10.81 1.55 12.25
N ILE A 115 9.49 1.53 12.41
CA ILE A 115 8.83 1.80 13.69
C ILE A 115 9.20 0.73 14.71
N ALA A 116 9.19 -0.54 14.32
CA ALA A 116 9.49 -1.65 15.23
C ALA A 116 10.95 -1.68 15.69
N ASN A 117 11.91 -1.31 14.83
CA ASN A 117 13.34 -1.55 15.07
C ASN A 117 14.20 -0.28 15.18
N CYS A 118 13.76 0.83 14.59
CA CYS A 118 14.57 2.02 14.36
C CYS A 118 13.93 3.32 14.87
N LEU A 119 12.74 3.26 15.48
CA LEU A 119 12.02 4.45 15.92
C LEU A 119 12.87 5.45 16.72
N PRO A 120 13.70 5.04 17.72
CA PRO A 120 14.52 6.00 18.46
C PRO A 120 15.56 6.75 17.60
N LYS A 121 15.89 6.22 16.41
CA LYS A 121 16.80 6.85 15.44
C LYS A 121 16.06 7.66 14.37
N CYS A 122 14.77 7.37 14.17
CA CYS A 122 13.96 7.94 13.09
C CYS A 122 12.94 8.98 13.57
N ILE A 123 12.66 9.06 14.88
CA ILE A 123 11.54 9.86 15.41
C ILE A 123 11.67 11.37 15.18
N ASP A 124 12.91 11.88 15.21
CA ASP A 124 13.17 13.31 15.00
C ASP A 124 13.18 13.66 13.51
N ASP A 125 13.72 12.76 12.68
CA ASP A 125 13.82 12.92 11.23
C ASP A 125 13.95 11.54 10.56
N ALA A 126 12.92 11.14 9.83
CA ALA A 126 12.90 9.86 9.10
C ALA A 126 13.87 9.83 7.90
N GLN A 127 14.37 10.99 7.47
CA GLN A 127 15.35 11.12 6.38
C GLN A 127 16.80 11.22 6.88
N ALA A 128 17.01 11.32 8.20
CA ALA A 128 18.33 11.39 8.79
C ALA A 128 19.15 10.14 8.48
N GLN A 129 20.46 10.32 8.26
CA GLN A 129 21.35 9.20 7.96
C GLN A 129 21.33 8.12 9.04
N VAL A 130 21.25 8.52 10.32
CA VAL A 130 21.18 7.58 11.45
C VAL A 130 19.93 6.69 11.42
N CYS A 131 18.82 7.18 10.85
CA CYS A 131 17.63 6.36 10.62
C CYS A 131 17.86 5.38 9.48
N LYS A 132 18.41 5.86 8.35
CA LYS A 132 18.72 5.05 7.16
C LYS A 132 19.71 3.92 7.47
N ASP A 133 20.76 4.23 8.23
CA ASP A 133 21.75 3.26 8.68
C ASP A 133 21.08 2.17 9.53
N CYS A 134 20.15 2.54 10.44
CA CYS A 134 19.39 1.56 11.19
C CYS A 134 18.48 0.70 10.30
N GLN A 135 17.79 1.31 9.33
CA GLN A 135 16.93 0.57 8.38
C GLN A 135 17.73 -0.45 7.57
N GLU A 136 18.96 -0.11 7.19
CA GLU A 136 19.90 -1.04 6.55
C GLU A 136 20.33 -2.15 7.51
N ASP A 137 20.85 -1.79 8.70
CA ASP A 137 21.32 -2.74 9.72
C ASP A 137 20.23 -3.73 10.19
N LYS A 138 18.97 -3.31 10.13
CA LYS A 138 17.80 -4.11 10.54
C LYS A 138 17.12 -4.83 9.39
N GLY A 139 17.63 -4.71 8.15
CA GLY A 139 17.05 -5.37 6.98
C GLY A 139 15.69 -4.81 6.54
N CYS A 140 15.32 -3.61 7.00
CA CYS A 140 14.09 -2.94 6.55
C CYS A 140 14.16 -2.58 5.05
N ASN A 141 15.36 -2.24 4.57
CA ASN A 141 15.60 -2.00 3.15
C ASN A 141 15.45 -3.29 2.32
N ASP A 142 15.84 -4.45 2.86
CA ASP A 142 15.72 -5.72 2.15
C ASP A 142 14.25 -6.10 1.95
N ILE A 143 13.42 -5.94 3.00
CA ILE A 143 11.97 -6.13 2.92
C ILE A 143 11.36 -5.20 1.87
N PHE A 144 11.79 -3.94 1.86
CA PHE A 144 11.34 -2.97 0.88
C PHE A 144 11.68 -3.40 -0.55
N TYR A 145 12.95 -3.71 -0.83
CA TYR A 145 13.39 -4.04 -2.18
C TYR A 145 12.86 -5.39 -2.68
N ASP A 146 12.69 -6.38 -1.81
CA ASP A 146 12.05 -7.66 -2.19
C ASP A 146 10.57 -7.46 -2.57
N CYS A 147 9.90 -6.47 -1.96
CA CYS A 147 8.54 -6.09 -2.28
C CYS A 147 8.43 -5.25 -3.55
N THR A 148 9.25 -4.19 -3.69
CA THR A 148 9.12 -3.27 -4.81
C THR A 148 9.59 -3.87 -6.13
N GLY A 149 10.58 -4.77 -6.07
CA GLY A 149 11.39 -5.12 -7.23
C GLY A 149 12.34 -3.99 -7.62
N PRO A 150 13.06 -4.13 -8.75
CA PRO A 150 14.01 -3.14 -9.27
C PRO A 150 13.33 -1.81 -9.63
N LEU A 151 13.83 -0.68 -9.12
CA LEU A 151 13.23 0.64 -9.34
C LEU A 151 13.99 1.51 -10.37
N ASP A 152 14.97 0.94 -11.07
CA ASP A 152 15.80 1.56 -12.12
C ASP A 152 15.03 1.95 -13.37
#